data_AF-A0A8S1WU15-F1
#
_entry.id   AF-A0A8S1WU15-F1
#
_cell.length_a   1.000
_cell.length_b   1.000
_cell.length_c   1.000
_cell.angle_alpha   90.00
_cell.angle_beta   90.00
_cell.angle_gamma   90.00
#
_symmetry.space_group_name_H-M   'P 1'
#
loop_
_entity.id
_entity.type
_entity.pdbx_description
1 polymer ?
#
loop_
_entity_poly.entity_id
_entity_poly.type
_entity_poly.pdbx_seq_one_letter_code
_entity_poly.pdbx_strand_id
1 'polypeptide(L)'
;MSGSAYHNQKPQSSIDNNPACEQQKQVQIQKLNQKQQQEEQLIRYYIFENLQYFINLIYSLKAVNEHFKNDPQHPMKIIARNKIVLQSNLSNSIQYDQQYQYQSDSKLYQVLQQEKFNAKQLLEQLSPELKEEFQSYFDAYKTNSLNSNIQMCSQNLEQTNLQSKFDQKVLQSVINSIQSVDQTTQQFKEQKIYNRPKMQDVILKAQNYYEKTKQQLHINFPNPINVEQESNQYQNSQAPKFKLKQKLQNSIGILKKKIYKDSINQHNKKS
;
A
#
# COMPACT_ATOMS: atom_id res chain seq x y z
N MET A 1 14.22 89.48 -1.80
CA MET A 1 13.82 88.23 -2.46
C MET A 1 14.33 87.08 -1.63
N SER A 2 13.44 86.47 -0.85
CA SER A 2 13.76 85.45 0.15
C SER A 2 13.73 84.07 -0.50
N GLY A 3 14.87 83.38 -0.51
CA GLY A 3 14.99 82.00 -0.97
C GLY A 3 14.81 81.03 0.19
N SER A 4 13.66 80.34 0.23
CA SER A 4 13.41 79.26 1.19
C SER A 4 14.17 77.99 0.80
N ALA A 5 14.97 77.49 1.73
CA ALA A 5 15.61 76.19 1.66
C ALA A 5 14.59 75.07 1.90
N TYR A 6 14.37 74.19 0.92
CA TYR A 6 13.60 72.97 1.10
C TYR A 6 14.50 71.90 1.73
N HIS A 7 14.28 71.63 3.01
CA HIS A 7 14.92 70.53 3.74
C HIS A 7 14.14 69.23 3.46
N ASN A 8 14.78 68.32 2.73
CA ASN A 8 14.21 67.06 2.28
C ASN A 8 14.34 66.01 3.40
N GLN A 9 13.31 65.87 4.25
CA GLN A 9 13.27 64.80 5.26
C GLN A 9 12.83 63.50 4.60
N LYS A 10 13.75 62.53 4.48
CA LYS A 10 13.42 61.14 4.18
C LYS A 10 12.53 60.59 5.31
N PRO A 11 11.41 59.90 5.01
CA PRO A 11 10.69 59.16 6.03
C PRO A 11 11.56 57.99 6.50
N GLN A 12 12.02 58.05 7.75
CA GLN A 12 12.52 56.90 8.48
C GLN A 12 11.33 55.95 8.70
N SER A 13 11.21 54.93 7.85
CA SER A 13 10.39 53.76 8.14
C SER A 13 11.09 52.96 9.23
N SER A 14 10.78 53.25 10.49
CA SER A 14 11.04 52.33 11.59
C SER A 14 10.23 51.06 11.32
N ILE A 15 10.91 50.04 10.81
CA ILE A 15 10.38 48.68 10.79
C ILE A 15 10.32 48.26 12.26
N ASP A 16 9.15 48.44 12.86
CA ASP A 16 8.83 47.84 14.15
C ASP A 16 8.87 46.31 13.97
N ASN A 17 10.02 45.72 14.29
CA ASN A 17 10.18 44.28 14.45
C ASN A 17 9.35 43.86 15.67
N ASN A 18 8.06 43.60 15.45
CA ASN A 18 7.18 43.08 16.48
C ASN A 18 7.53 41.59 16.70
N PRO A 19 8.15 41.21 17.83
CA PRO A 19 8.61 39.84 18.07
C PRO A 19 7.47 38.82 18.09
N ALA A 20 6.22 39.25 18.35
CA ALA A 20 5.04 38.39 18.24
C ALA A 20 4.73 37.96 16.79
N CYS A 21 5.02 38.82 15.80
CA CYS A 21 4.85 38.51 14.38
C CYS A 21 5.93 37.51 13.90
N GLU A 22 7.15 37.63 14.38
CA GLU A 22 8.24 36.69 14.08
C GLU A 22 7.99 35.30 14.68
N GLN A 23 7.52 35.22 15.94
CA GLN A 23 7.15 33.95 16.56
C GLN A 23 6.00 33.25 15.81
N GLN A 24 4.97 34.00 15.39
CA GLN A 24 3.87 33.43 14.60
C GLN A 24 4.34 32.90 13.24
N LYS A 25 5.24 33.61 12.55
CA LYS A 25 5.87 33.13 11.31
C LYS A 25 6.68 31.85 11.53
N GLN A 26 7.45 31.76 12.61
CA GLN A 26 8.22 30.56 12.93
C GLN A 26 7.31 29.35 13.20
N VAL A 27 6.20 29.53 13.93
CA VAL A 27 5.22 28.45 14.17
C VAL A 27 4.57 27.99 12.86
N GLN A 28 4.24 28.92 11.95
CA GLN A 28 3.68 28.56 10.64
C GLN A 28 4.69 27.79 9.76
N ILE A 29 5.96 28.22 9.74
CA ILE A 29 7.03 27.51 9.03
C ILE A 29 7.22 26.10 9.58
N GLN A 30 7.21 25.93 10.91
CA GLN A 30 7.31 24.61 11.53
C GLN A 30 6.13 23.70 11.16
N LYS A 31 4.89 24.22 11.16
CA LYS A 31 3.71 23.45 10.73
C LYS A 31 3.79 23.05 9.26
N LEU A 32 4.24 23.96 8.39
CA LEU A 32 4.42 23.67 6.96
C LEU A 32 5.47 22.57 6.75
N ASN A 33 6.62 22.66 7.43
CA ASN A 33 7.68 21.67 7.35
C ASN A 33 7.20 20.28 7.84
N GLN A 34 6.42 20.23 8.93
CA GLN A 34 5.84 18.98 9.42
C GLN A 34 4.87 18.37 8.40
N LYS A 35 4.01 19.19 7.78
CA LYS A 35 3.11 18.72 6.73
C LYS A 35 3.88 18.15 5.54
N GLN A 36 4.92 18.84 5.07
CA GLN A 36 5.75 18.33 3.98
C GLN A 36 6.41 16.99 4.34
N GLN A 37 6.96 16.86 5.54
CA GLN A 37 7.55 15.60 5.99
C GLN A 37 6.54 14.44 5.99
N GLN A 38 5.28 14.70 6.38
CA GLN A 38 4.22 13.70 6.33
C GLN A 38 3.90 13.28 4.88
N GLU A 39 3.81 14.24 3.96
CA GLU A 39 3.59 13.96 2.53
C GLU A 39 4.76 13.14 1.93
N GLU A 40 6.01 13.44 2.30
CA GLU A 40 7.17 12.65 1.90
C GLU A 40 7.07 11.19 2.36
N GLN A 41 6.57 10.93 3.58
CA GLN A 41 6.36 9.57 4.07
C GLN A 41 5.23 8.86 3.32
N LEU A 42 4.14 9.57 3.01
CA LEU A 42 3.03 9.01 2.24
C LEU A 42 3.47 8.62 0.81
N ILE A 43 4.26 9.47 0.15
CA ILE A 43 4.87 9.17 -1.15
C ILE A 43 5.63 7.84 -1.07
N ARG A 44 6.53 7.70 -0.10
CA ARG A 44 7.32 6.47 0.10
C ARG A 44 6.43 5.25 0.34
N TYR A 45 5.48 5.37 1.27
CA TYR A 45 4.57 4.28 1.60
C TYR A 45 3.84 3.75 0.38
N TYR A 46 3.20 4.65 -0.39
CA TYR A 46 2.44 4.22 -1.57
C TYR A 46 3.34 3.59 -2.64
N ILE A 47 4.53 4.13 -2.89
CA ILE A 47 5.45 3.54 -3.87
C ILE A 47 5.88 2.13 -3.44
N PHE A 48 6.35 1.97 -2.20
CA PHE A 48 6.97 0.71 -1.77
C PHE A 48 5.96 -0.37 -1.42
N GLU A 49 4.78 -0.05 -0.89
CA GLU A 49 3.73 -1.05 -0.69
C GLU A 49 3.16 -1.54 -2.02
N ASN A 50 2.88 -0.64 -2.97
CA ASN A 50 2.42 -1.05 -4.30
C ASN A 50 3.47 -1.94 -5.01
N LEU A 51 4.75 -1.58 -4.89
CA LEU A 51 5.85 -2.41 -5.39
C LEU A 51 5.87 -3.79 -4.72
N GLN A 52 5.76 -3.84 -3.39
CA GLN A 52 5.73 -5.10 -2.64
C GLN A 52 4.55 -5.99 -3.07
N TYR A 53 3.35 -5.42 -3.21
CA TYR A 53 2.18 -6.17 -3.68
C TYR A 53 2.39 -6.71 -5.08
N PHE A 54 2.94 -5.92 -6.00
CA PHE A 54 3.28 -6.37 -7.33
C PHE A 54 4.26 -7.56 -7.31
N ILE A 55 5.38 -7.45 -6.57
CA ILE A 55 6.37 -8.53 -6.44
C ILE A 55 5.75 -9.79 -5.81
N ASN A 56 4.92 -9.64 -4.77
CA ASN A 56 4.22 -10.77 -4.16
C ASN A 56 3.33 -11.51 -5.17
N LEU A 57 2.65 -10.78 -6.04
CA LEU A 57 1.79 -11.37 -7.07
C LEU A 57 2.59 -12.07 -8.17
N ILE A 58 3.79 -11.58 -8.52
CA ILE A 58 4.72 -12.28 -9.42
C ILE A 58 5.12 -13.64 -8.83
N TYR A 59 5.52 -13.64 -7.57
CA TYR A 59 5.83 -14.88 -6.84
C TYR A 59 4.61 -15.81 -6.73
N SER A 60 3.42 -15.25 -6.51
CA SER A 60 2.17 -16.01 -6.54
C SER A 60 1.90 -16.65 -7.90
N LEU A 61 2.11 -15.93 -9.01
CA LEU A 61 1.95 -16.47 -10.35
C LEU A 61 2.95 -17.59 -10.62
N LYS A 62 4.20 -17.45 -10.16
CA LYS A 62 5.21 -18.51 -10.24
C LYS A 62 4.72 -19.80 -9.58
N ALA A 63 4.22 -19.73 -8.35
CA ALA A 63 3.63 -20.89 -7.66
C ALA A 63 2.47 -21.54 -8.44
N VAL A 64 1.58 -20.71 -9.02
CA VAL A 64 0.46 -21.19 -9.83
C VAL A 64 0.94 -21.86 -11.12
N ASN A 65 1.96 -21.29 -11.77
CA ASN A 65 2.56 -21.85 -12.98
C ASN A 65 3.18 -23.22 -12.73
N GLU A 66 3.93 -23.36 -11.63
CA GLU A 66 4.54 -24.62 -11.21
C GLU A 66 3.47 -25.67 -10.87
N HIS A 67 2.43 -25.29 -10.13
CA HIS A 67 1.37 -26.22 -9.70
C HIS A 67 0.57 -26.77 -10.89
N PHE A 68 0.21 -25.90 -11.85
CA PHE A 68 -0.55 -26.28 -13.05
C PHE A 68 0.35 -26.41 -14.28
N LYS A 69 1.62 -26.79 -14.14
CA LYS A 69 2.58 -26.84 -15.26
C LYS A 69 2.07 -27.63 -16.48
N ASN A 70 1.30 -28.69 -16.24
CA ASN A 70 0.73 -29.56 -17.27
C ASN A 70 -0.61 -29.06 -17.86
N ASP A 71 -1.19 -28.00 -17.30
CA ASP A 71 -2.41 -27.37 -17.80
C ASP A 71 -2.19 -25.85 -17.96
N PRO A 72 -1.69 -25.41 -19.13
CA PRO A 72 -1.48 -23.99 -19.42
C PRO A 72 -2.76 -23.15 -19.42
N GLN A 73 -3.91 -23.76 -19.68
CA GLN A 73 -5.20 -23.08 -19.81
C GLN A 73 -6.02 -23.12 -18.50
N HIS A 74 -5.43 -23.64 -17.42
CA HIS A 74 -6.12 -23.71 -16.14
C HIS A 74 -6.61 -22.31 -15.70
N PRO A 75 -7.90 -22.14 -15.33
CA PRO A 75 -8.46 -20.84 -14.99
C PRO A 75 -7.70 -20.09 -13.89
N MET A 76 -7.05 -20.81 -12.97
CA MET A 76 -6.26 -20.20 -11.92
C MET A 76 -5.02 -19.46 -12.44
N LYS A 77 -4.42 -19.92 -13.56
CA LYS A 77 -3.32 -19.18 -14.22
C LYS A 77 -3.83 -17.86 -14.79
N ILE A 78 -5.01 -17.86 -15.41
CA ILE A 78 -5.65 -16.65 -15.93
C ILE A 78 -5.97 -15.69 -14.77
N ILE A 79 -6.56 -16.19 -13.68
CA ILE A 79 -6.85 -15.39 -12.48
C ILE A 79 -5.57 -14.79 -11.89
N ALA A 80 -4.48 -15.56 -11.78
CA ALA A 80 -3.21 -15.09 -11.24
C ALA A 80 -2.60 -13.97 -12.10
N ARG A 81 -2.63 -14.11 -13.43
CA ARG A 81 -2.21 -13.07 -14.37
C ARG A 81 -3.09 -11.82 -14.24
N ASN A 82 -4.41 -11.97 -14.20
CA ASN A 82 -5.34 -10.86 -14.00
C ASN A 82 -5.11 -10.11 -12.69
N LYS A 83 -4.70 -10.78 -11.61
CA LYS A 83 -4.33 -10.09 -10.36
C LYS A 83 -3.14 -9.16 -10.55
N ILE A 84 -2.12 -9.58 -11.30
CA ILE A 84 -0.96 -8.74 -11.61
C ILE A 84 -1.37 -7.55 -12.49
N VAL A 85 -2.23 -7.78 -13.49
CA VAL A 85 -2.76 -6.71 -14.34
C VAL A 85 -3.56 -5.69 -13.52
N LEU A 86 -4.46 -6.15 -12.64
CA LEU A 86 -5.21 -5.29 -11.74
C LEU A 86 -4.30 -4.48 -10.81
N GLN A 87 -3.27 -5.10 -10.23
CA GLN A 87 -2.30 -4.40 -9.39
C GLN A 87 -1.50 -3.36 -10.19
N SER A 88 -1.18 -3.67 -11.46
CA SER A 88 -0.46 -2.75 -12.34
C SER A 88 -1.34 -1.54 -12.71
N ASN A 89 -2.61 -1.76 -13.03
CA ASN A 89 -3.59 -0.69 -13.25
C ASN A 89 -3.75 0.19 -12.01
N LEU A 90 -3.93 -0.43 -10.82
CA LEU A 90 -4.03 0.30 -9.56
C LEU A 90 -2.77 1.13 -9.28
N SER A 91 -1.60 0.55 -9.51
CA SER A 91 -0.32 1.24 -9.32
C SER A 91 -0.18 2.41 -10.30
N ASN A 92 -0.55 2.25 -11.58
CA ASN A 92 -0.57 3.35 -12.54
C ASN A 92 -1.47 4.49 -12.07
N SER A 93 -2.72 4.21 -11.68
CA SER A 93 -3.66 5.22 -11.19
C SER A 93 -3.10 6.00 -9.99
N ILE A 94 -2.63 5.30 -8.95
CA ILE A 94 -2.06 5.93 -7.75
C ILE A 94 -0.86 6.82 -8.12
N GLN A 95 0.04 6.29 -8.95
CA GLN A 95 1.26 7.02 -9.31
C GLN A 95 0.97 8.21 -10.23
N TYR A 96 -0.05 8.13 -11.07
CA TYR A 96 -0.50 9.22 -11.93
C TYR A 96 -1.12 10.34 -11.08
N ASP A 97 -2.01 9.98 -10.16
CA ASP A 97 -2.63 10.93 -9.23
C ASP A 97 -1.59 11.65 -8.36
N GLN A 98 -0.59 10.92 -7.84
CA GLN A 98 0.52 11.53 -7.09
C GLN A 98 1.33 12.51 -7.95
N GLN A 99 1.59 12.19 -9.22
CA GLN A 99 2.28 13.12 -10.12
C GLN A 99 1.47 14.39 -10.35
N TYR A 100 0.17 14.26 -10.59
CA TYR A 100 -0.72 15.40 -10.77
C TYR A 100 -0.84 16.24 -9.50
N GLN A 101 -0.94 15.61 -8.33
CA GLN A 101 -1.06 16.29 -7.04
C GLN A 101 0.18 17.12 -6.70
N TYR A 102 1.39 16.59 -6.94
CA TYR A 102 2.63 17.24 -6.52
C TYR A 102 3.32 18.04 -7.64
N GLN A 103 2.76 18.12 -8.86
CA GLN A 103 3.40 18.80 -10.00
C GLN A 103 3.82 20.27 -9.74
N SER A 104 3.10 20.96 -8.85
CA SER A 104 3.38 22.36 -8.48
C SER A 104 4.31 22.51 -7.26
N ASP A 105 4.49 21.45 -6.47
CA ASP A 105 5.42 21.42 -5.34
C ASP A 105 6.74 20.76 -5.78
N SER A 106 7.71 21.59 -6.17
CA SER A 106 9.01 21.14 -6.67
C SER A 106 9.71 20.14 -5.72
N LYS A 107 9.61 20.35 -4.40
CA LYS A 107 10.28 19.49 -3.42
C LYS A 107 9.60 18.11 -3.35
N LEU A 108 8.28 18.07 -3.21
CA LEU A 108 7.54 16.80 -3.14
C LEU A 108 7.59 16.05 -4.46
N TYR A 109 7.59 16.77 -5.59
CA TYR A 109 7.76 16.18 -6.91
C TYR A 109 9.14 15.51 -7.05
N GLN A 110 10.22 16.16 -6.60
CA GLN A 110 11.56 15.57 -6.59
C GLN A 110 11.61 14.31 -5.73
N VAL A 111 10.97 14.31 -4.55
CA VAL A 111 10.89 13.13 -3.68
C VAL A 111 10.16 11.99 -4.38
N LEU A 112 9.01 12.26 -5.03
CA LEU A 112 8.28 11.28 -5.83
C LEU A 112 9.16 10.64 -6.91
N GLN A 113 9.87 11.47 -7.69
CA GLN A 113 10.75 10.98 -8.76
C GLN A 113 11.91 10.16 -8.21
N GLN A 114 12.52 10.59 -7.11
CA GLN A 114 13.61 9.87 -6.46
C GLN A 114 13.14 8.50 -5.97
N GLU A 115 11.98 8.42 -5.30
CA GLU A 115 11.48 7.15 -4.79
C GLU A 115 11.02 6.19 -5.90
N LYS A 116 10.46 6.71 -7.00
CA LYS A 116 10.21 5.91 -8.22
C LYS A 116 11.51 5.32 -8.80
N PHE A 117 12.58 6.11 -8.85
CA PHE A 117 13.90 5.62 -9.26
C PHE A 117 14.41 4.52 -8.32
N ASN A 118 14.31 4.72 -7.01
CA ASN A 118 14.73 3.70 -6.03
C ASN A 118 13.92 2.40 -6.15
N ALA A 119 12.61 2.50 -6.41
CA ALA A 119 11.75 1.34 -6.67
C ALA A 119 12.21 0.55 -7.91
N LYS A 120 12.62 1.24 -9.00
CA LYS A 120 13.24 0.57 -10.15
C LYS A 120 14.52 -0.16 -9.78
N GLN A 121 15.38 0.46 -8.96
CA GLN A 121 16.62 -0.17 -8.50
C GLN A 121 16.36 -1.44 -7.67
N LEU A 122 15.30 -1.46 -6.85
CA LEU A 122 14.91 -2.67 -6.13
C LEU A 122 14.45 -3.78 -7.08
N LEU A 123 13.68 -3.45 -8.14
CA LEU A 123 13.30 -4.42 -9.15
C LEU A 123 14.52 -5.03 -9.85
N GLU A 124 15.55 -4.22 -10.13
CA GLU A 124 16.76 -4.72 -10.78
C GLU A 124 17.60 -5.67 -9.91
N GLN A 125 17.41 -5.65 -8.59
CA GLN A 125 18.06 -6.56 -7.64
C GLN A 125 17.36 -7.91 -7.50
N LEU A 126 16.19 -8.11 -8.13
CA LEU A 126 15.57 -9.43 -8.20
C LEU A 126 16.42 -10.40 -9.03
N SER A 127 16.26 -11.70 -8.79
CA SER A 127 17.06 -12.70 -9.48
C SER A 127 16.85 -12.62 -11.00
N PRO A 128 17.91 -12.79 -11.82
CA PRO A 128 17.81 -12.71 -13.28
C PRO A 128 16.76 -13.65 -13.85
N GLU A 129 16.66 -14.88 -13.32
CA GLU A 129 15.73 -15.90 -13.80
C GLU A 129 14.28 -15.46 -13.62
N LEU A 130 13.97 -14.82 -12.47
CA LEU A 130 12.63 -14.29 -12.22
C LEU A 130 12.32 -13.12 -13.17
N LYS A 131 13.30 -12.25 -13.41
CA LYS A 131 13.14 -11.10 -14.31
C LYS A 131 12.93 -11.54 -15.75
N GLU A 132 13.61 -12.59 -16.20
CA GLU A 132 13.44 -13.17 -17.53
C GLU A 132 12.07 -13.85 -17.68
N GLU A 133 11.66 -14.69 -16.72
CA GLU A 133 10.38 -15.41 -16.75
C GLU A 133 9.17 -14.46 -16.81
N PHE A 134 9.23 -13.33 -16.09
CA PHE A 134 8.12 -12.38 -15.97
C PHE A 134 8.44 -11.01 -16.58
N GLN A 135 9.33 -10.95 -17.56
CA GLN A 135 9.86 -9.71 -18.13
C GLN A 135 8.77 -8.73 -18.55
N SER A 136 7.74 -9.21 -19.26
CA SER A 136 6.65 -8.37 -19.77
C SER A 136 5.90 -7.63 -18.65
N TYR A 137 5.69 -8.27 -17.50
CA TYR A 137 5.06 -7.63 -16.34
C TYR A 137 5.98 -6.59 -15.70
N PHE A 138 7.27 -6.90 -15.56
CA PHE A 138 8.23 -5.94 -15.02
C PHE A 138 8.38 -4.70 -15.90
N ASP A 139 8.46 -4.90 -17.22
CA ASP A 139 8.61 -3.80 -18.17
C ASP A 139 7.36 -2.92 -18.23
N ALA A 140 6.17 -3.53 -18.22
CA ALA A 140 4.92 -2.80 -18.11
C ALA A 140 4.83 -1.99 -16.80
N TYR A 141 5.18 -2.59 -15.66
CA TYR A 141 5.14 -1.91 -14.37
C TYR A 141 6.14 -0.73 -14.29
N LYS A 142 7.37 -0.96 -14.74
CA LYS A 142 8.41 0.10 -14.82
C LYS A 142 7.95 1.26 -15.71
N THR A 143 7.37 0.95 -16.86
CA THR A 143 6.95 1.94 -17.85
C THR A 143 5.71 2.72 -17.41
N ASN A 144 4.70 2.03 -16.91
CA ASN A 144 3.39 2.62 -16.66
C ASN A 144 3.27 3.21 -15.24
N SER A 145 4.04 2.75 -14.26
CA SER A 145 3.90 3.21 -12.87
C SER A 145 5.13 4.01 -12.38
N LEU A 146 6.33 3.60 -12.78
CA LEU A 146 7.58 4.14 -12.21
C LEU A 146 8.33 5.13 -13.12
N ASN A 147 7.88 5.35 -14.36
CA ASN A 147 8.50 6.36 -15.22
C ASN A 147 8.22 7.78 -14.72
N SER A 148 9.08 8.71 -15.15
CA SER A 148 8.96 10.12 -14.77
C SER A 148 7.76 10.78 -15.40
N ASN A 149 7.42 10.37 -16.63
CA ASN A 149 6.21 10.78 -17.33
C ASN A 149 5.36 9.52 -17.54
N ILE A 150 4.28 9.39 -16.78
CA ILE A 150 3.32 8.31 -16.96
C ILE A 150 1.99 8.88 -17.44
N GLN A 151 1.30 8.12 -18.27
CA GLN A 151 -0.06 8.41 -18.67
C GLN A 151 -1.00 7.46 -17.93
N MET A 152 -2.21 7.92 -17.66
CA MET A 152 -3.26 7.07 -17.15
C MET A 152 -3.58 5.99 -18.19
N CYS A 153 -3.42 4.73 -17.82
CA CYS A 153 -3.67 3.59 -18.70
C CYS A 153 -4.30 2.44 -17.91
N SER A 154 -5.19 1.70 -18.57
CA SER A 154 -5.79 0.49 -18.01
C SER A 154 -5.57 -0.64 -18.98
N GLN A 155 -4.86 -1.68 -18.53
CA GLN A 155 -4.70 -2.92 -19.25
C GLN A 155 -5.95 -3.78 -19.10
N ASN A 156 -6.33 -4.46 -20.18
CA ASN A 156 -7.49 -5.34 -20.20
C ASN A 156 -7.22 -6.64 -19.44
N LEU A 157 -8.25 -7.14 -18.76
CA LEU A 157 -8.21 -8.45 -18.11
C LEU A 157 -8.50 -9.55 -19.11
N GLU A 158 -7.82 -10.68 -18.94
CA GLU A 158 -8.13 -11.91 -19.67
C GLU A 158 -9.46 -12.48 -19.20
N GLN A 159 -10.28 -12.96 -20.14
CA GLN A 159 -11.57 -13.55 -19.81
C GLN A 159 -11.37 -14.95 -19.21
N THR A 160 -12.16 -15.26 -18.17
CA THR A 160 -12.22 -16.61 -17.59
C THR A 160 -13.58 -17.23 -17.90
N ASN A 161 -13.62 -18.53 -18.18
CA ASN A 161 -14.88 -19.28 -18.35
C ASN A 161 -15.58 -19.60 -17.01
N LEU A 162 -15.10 -19.03 -15.90
CA LEU A 162 -15.67 -19.24 -14.58
C LEU A 162 -16.89 -18.35 -14.37
N GLN A 163 -17.96 -18.95 -13.84
CA GLN A 163 -19.13 -18.19 -13.43
C GLN A 163 -18.85 -17.48 -12.10
N SER A 164 -18.89 -16.15 -12.11
CA SER A 164 -18.75 -15.34 -10.89
C SER A 164 -19.85 -15.67 -9.88
N LYS A 165 -19.46 -16.05 -8.66
CA LYS A 165 -20.36 -16.17 -7.52
C LYS A 165 -19.95 -15.15 -6.47
N PHE A 166 -20.93 -14.44 -5.92
CA PHE A 166 -20.67 -13.53 -4.80
C PHE A 166 -20.31 -14.35 -3.56
N ASP A 167 -19.18 -14.03 -2.95
CA ASP A 167 -18.75 -14.60 -1.67
C ASP A 167 -18.69 -13.48 -0.62
N GLN A 168 -19.60 -13.55 0.34
CA GLN A 168 -19.68 -12.59 1.44
C GLN A 168 -18.40 -12.57 2.30
N LYS A 169 -17.68 -13.69 2.39
CA LYS A 169 -16.40 -13.76 3.12
C LYS A 169 -15.33 -12.95 2.39
N VAL A 170 -15.34 -12.96 1.05
CA VAL A 170 -14.44 -12.13 0.24
C VAL A 170 -14.75 -10.65 0.45
N LEU A 171 -16.03 -10.25 0.44
CA LEU A 171 -16.40 -8.87 0.74
C LEU A 171 -15.92 -8.43 2.13
N GLN A 172 -16.14 -9.26 3.16
CA GLN A 172 -15.68 -8.95 4.52
C GLN A 172 -14.15 -8.83 4.59
N SER A 173 -13.41 -9.69 3.87
CA SER A 173 -11.96 -9.62 3.78
C SER A 173 -11.50 -8.32 3.11
N VAL A 174 -12.20 -7.85 2.08
CA VAL A 174 -11.91 -6.57 1.42
C VAL A 174 -12.15 -5.40 2.38
N ILE A 175 -13.29 -5.37 3.08
CA ILE A 175 -13.60 -4.34 4.08
C ILE A 175 -12.52 -4.29 5.17
N ASN A 176 -12.13 -5.44 5.69
CA ASN A 176 -11.07 -5.52 6.72
C ASN A 176 -9.73 -5.02 6.18
N SER A 177 -9.42 -5.28 4.91
CA SER A 177 -8.17 -4.81 4.28
C SER A 177 -8.16 -3.30 4.12
N ILE A 178 -9.28 -2.70 3.72
CA ILE A 178 -9.45 -1.23 3.66
C ILE A 178 -9.20 -0.61 5.04
N GLN A 179 -9.85 -1.15 6.07
CA GLN A 179 -9.66 -0.68 7.46
C GLN A 179 -8.20 -0.80 7.92
N SER A 180 -7.50 -1.87 7.55
CA SER A 180 -6.08 -2.04 7.86
C SER A 180 -5.21 -1.00 7.18
N VAL A 181 -5.49 -0.65 5.92
CA VAL A 181 -4.76 0.39 5.18
C VAL A 181 -5.01 1.77 5.83
N ASP A 182 -6.25 2.06 6.22
CA ASP A 182 -6.61 3.31 6.89
C ASP A 182 -5.88 3.44 8.24
N GLN A 183 -5.89 2.39 9.06
CA GLN A 183 -5.17 2.36 10.34
C GLN A 183 -3.67 2.56 10.15
N THR A 184 -3.07 1.88 9.17
CA THR A 184 -1.63 2.00 8.89
C THR A 184 -1.28 3.42 8.41
N THR A 185 -2.13 4.01 7.58
CA THR A 185 -1.97 5.39 7.11
C THR A 185 -2.11 6.40 8.25
N GLN A 186 -3.05 6.19 9.17
CA GLN A 186 -3.19 7.00 10.39
C GLN A 186 -1.97 6.87 11.30
N GLN A 187 -1.46 5.64 11.48
CA GLN A 187 -0.24 5.41 12.25
C GLN A 187 0.97 6.14 11.67
N PHE A 188 1.12 6.27 10.35
CA PHE A 188 2.22 7.08 9.79
C PHE A 188 2.06 8.57 10.06
N LYS A 189 0.83 9.09 10.05
CA LYS A 189 0.56 10.47 10.43
C LYS A 189 0.98 10.74 11.88
N GLU A 190 0.92 9.72 12.75
CA GLU A 190 1.21 9.80 14.18
C GLU A 190 2.67 9.44 14.57
N GLN A 191 3.25 8.38 13.98
CA GLN A 191 4.54 7.76 14.37
C GLN A 191 5.76 8.28 13.59
N LYS A 192 5.56 9.27 12.70
CA LYS A 192 6.56 10.17 12.11
C LYS A 192 7.60 9.61 11.11
N ILE A 193 7.78 8.31 10.84
CA ILE A 193 8.75 7.87 9.80
C ILE A 193 8.33 6.56 9.13
N TYR A 194 8.30 6.53 7.78
CA TYR A 194 8.27 5.30 6.97
C TYR A 194 9.65 5.07 6.36
N ASN A 195 10.22 3.90 6.63
CA ASN A 195 11.53 3.53 6.10
C ASN A 195 11.37 2.75 4.80
N ARG A 196 12.21 3.07 3.82
CA ARG A 196 12.34 2.27 2.60
C ARG A 196 12.63 0.82 2.97
N PRO A 197 11.90 -0.17 2.43
CA PRO A 197 12.19 -1.57 2.69
C PRO A 197 13.55 -1.95 2.12
N LYS A 198 14.28 -2.80 2.85
CA LYS A 198 15.52 -3.40 2.33
C LYS A 198 15.15 -4.53 1.36
N MET A 199 16.02 -4.80 0.39
CA MET A 199 15.76 -5.84 -0.61
C MET A 199 15.55 -7.22 0.02
N GLN A 200 16.28 -7.55 1.09
CA GLN A 200 16.11 -8.81 1.82
C GLN A 200 14.69 -8.95 2.40
N ASP A 201 14.12 -7.87 2.94
CA ASP A 201 12.76 -7.86 3.48
C ASP A 201 11.72 -8.04 2.38
N VAL A 202 11.96 -7.42 1.21
CA VAL A 202 11.11 -7.54 0.03
C VAL A 202 11.06 -8.99 -0.46
N ILE A 203 12.23 -9.63 -0.59
CA ILE A 203 12.36 -11.02 -1.00
C ILE A 203 11.71 -11.95 0.02
N LEU A 204 11.96 -11.76 1.31
CA LEU A 204 11.39 -12.60 2.36
C LEU A 204 9.86 -12.54 2.34
N LYS A 205 9.26 -11.35 2.21
CA LYS A 205 7.81 -11.18 2.08
C LYS A 205 7.27 -11.89 0.83
N ALA A 206 7.95 -11.77 -0.30
CA ALA A 206 7.54 -12.39 -1.55
C ALA A 206 7.62 -13.93 -1.50
N GLN A 207 8.68 -14.48 -0.89
CA GLN A 207 8.83 -15.91 -0.64
C GLN A 207 7.74 -16.45 0.29
N ASN A 208 7.45 -15.74 1.38
CA ASN A 208 6.34 -16.11 2.27
C ASN A 208 4.99 -16.12 1.52
N TYR A 209 4.78 -15.18 0.59
CA TYR A 209 3.58 -15.14 -0.24
C TYR A 209 3.51 -16.32 -1.22
N TYR A 210 4.65 -16.68 -1.85
CA TYR A 210 4.78 -17.87 -2.69
C TYR A 210 4.41 -19.15 -1.93
N GLU A 211 4.98 -19.36 -0.74
CA GLU A 211 4.70 -20.56 0.08
C GLU A 211 3.23 -20.62 0.51
N LYS A 212 2.66 -19.49 0.91
CA LYS A 212 1.23 -19.41 1.25
C LYS A 212 0.35 -19.75 0.05
N THR A 213 0.69 -19.26 -1.15
CA THR A 213 -0.03 -19.59 -2.37
C THR A 213 0.07 -21.09 -2.68
N LYS A 214 1.25 -21.70 -2.56
CA LYS A 214 1.42 -23.16 -2.74
C LYS A 214 0.57 -23.98 -1.80
N GLN A 215 0.56 -23.63 -0.51
CA GLN A 215 -0.27 -24.30 0.49
C GLN A 215 -1.75 -24.22 0.13
N GLN A 216 -2.22 -23.04 -0.29
CA GLN A 216 -3.62 -22.86 -0.70
C GLN A 216 -3.96 -23.64 -1.98
N LEU A 217 -3.04 -23.70 -2.95
CA LEU A 217 -3.23 -24.48 -4.16
C LEU A 217 -3.30 -25.97 -3.85
N HIS A 218 -2.42 -26.49 -3.00
CA HIS A 218 -2.41 -27.90 -2.62
C HIS A 218 -3.70 -28.30 -1.89
N ILE A 219 -4.21 -27.44 -1.00
CA ILE A 219 -5.48 -27.69 -0.27
C ILE A 219 -6.69 -27.71 -1.21
N ASN A 220 -6.75 -26.81 -2.19
CA ASN A 220 -7.94 -26.63 -3.03
C ASN A 220 -7.88 -27.42 -4.36
N PHE A 221 -6.68 -27.76 -4.82
CA PHE A 221 -6.40 -28.45 -6.09
C PHE A 221 -5.31 -29.51 -5.85
N PRO A 222 -5.58 -30.56 -5.06
CA PRO A 222 -4.58 -31.59 -4.78
C PRO A 222 -4.14 -32.26 -6.08
N ASN A 223 -2.82 -32.35 -6.29
CA ASN A 223 -2.28 -33.08 -7.43
C ASN A 223 -2.40 -34.59 -7.15
N PRO A 224 -3.07 -35.36 -8.03
CA PRO A 224 -3.32 -36.78 -7.78
C PRO A 224 -2.05 -37.66 -7.73
N ILE A 225 -0.91 -37.14 -8.18
CA ILE A 225 0.36 -37.89 -8.27
C ILE A 225 1.11 -37.96 -6.92
N ASN A 226 0.81 -37.10 -5.93
CA ASN A 226 1.56 -37.03 -4.66
C ASN A 226 0.84 -37.62 -3.43
N VAL A 227 -0.38 -38.15 -3.58
CA VAL A 227 -1.21 -38.59 -2.44
C VAL A 227 -0.60 -39.79 -1.68
N GLU A 228 0.29 -40.57 -2.31
CA GLU A 228 0.94 -41.71 -1.65
C GLU A 228 2.29 -41.40 -0.97
N GLN A 229 2.92 -40.24 -1.20
CA GLN A 229 4.25 -39.94 -0.62
C GLN A 229 4.23 -38.90 0.51
N GLU A 230 3.24 -38.01 0.56
CA GLU A 230 3.26 -36.87 1.49
C GLU A 230 2.59 -37.14 2.86
N SER A 231 1.90 -38.27 3.02
CA SER A 231 1.29 -38.67 4.30
C SER A 231 2.31 -38.94 5.42
N ASN A 232 3.61 -39.04 5.10
CA ASN A 232 4.68 -39.23 6.09
C ASN A 232 5.59 -37.99 6.31
N GLN A 233 5.49 -36.91 5.53
CA GLN A 233 6.39 -35.75 5.66
C GLN A 233 5.79 -34.53 6.37
N TYR A 234 4.45 -34.42 6.48
CA TYR A 234 3.82 -33.30 7.19
C TYR A 234 3.71 -33.47 8.72
N GLN A 235 4.23 -34.55 9.30
CA GLN A 235 4.25 -34.71 10.77
C GLN A 235 5.46 -34.07 11.47
N ASN A 236 6.47 -33.54 10.76
CA ASN A 236 7.67 -33.00 11.40
C ASN A 236 7.98 -31.51 11.14
N SER A 237 7.10 -30.79 10.45
CA SER A 237 7.20 -29.33 10.39
C SER A 237 6.53 -28.72 11.61
N GLN A 238 7.30 -28.54 12.69
CA GLN A 238 6.92 -27.64 13.77
C GLN A 238 6.81 -26.22 13.21
N ALA A 239 5.61 -25.86 12.75
CA ALA A 239 5.18 -24.47 12.70
C ALA A 239 5.42 -23.85 14.10
N PRO A 240 5.84 -22.58 14.21
CA PRO A 240 5.81 -21.89 15.48
C PRO A 240 4.37 -21.98 16.01
N LYS A 241 4.20 -22.71 17.13
CA LYS A 241 2.95 -22.84 17.86
C LYS A 241 2.49 -21.44 18.26
N PHE A 242 1.65 -20.81 17.44
CA PHE A 242 0.79 -19.74 17.91
C PHE A 242 -0.11 -20.36 18.97
N LYS A 243 0.23 -20.11 20.24
CA LYS A 243 -0.69 -20.29 21.36
C LYS A 243 -1.86 -19.34 21.10
N LEU A 244 -2.90 -19.84 20.43
CA LEU A 244 -4.22 -19.25 20.45
C LEU A 244 -4.73 -19.37 21.90
N LYS A 245 -4.30 -18.45 22.77
CA LYS A 245 -4.92 -18.30 24.09
C LYS A 245 -6.38 -17.94 23.82
N GLN A 246 -7.26 -18.90 24.06
CA GLN A 246 -8.65 -18.69 24.42
C GLN A 246 -8.72 -17.63 25.53
N LYS A 247 -8.88 -16.37 25.14
CA LYS A 247 -9.43 -15.28 25.95
C LYS A 247 -10.31 -14.42 25.05
N LEU A 248 -11.35 -15.05 24.50
CA LEU A 248 -12.49 -14.35 23.92
C LEU A 248 -13.76 -15.20 24.05
N GLN A 249 -14.01 -15.69 25.27
CA GLN A 249 -15.33 -16.16 25.69
C GLN A 249 -15.94 -15.35 26.85
N ASN A 250 -15.23 -14.36 27.42
CA ASN A 250 -15.75 -13.56 28.55
C ASN A 250 -15.94 -12.05 28.29
N SER A 251 -15.79 -11.54 27.06
CA SER A 251 -16.00 -10.11 26.74
C SER A 251 -17.19 -9.80 25.81
N ILE A 252 -17.80 -10.81 25.19
CA ILE A 252 -19.02 -10.62 24.37
C ILE A 252 -20.31 -10.72 25.22
N GLY A 253 -20.21 -11.21 26.46
CA GLY A 253 -21.32 -11.31 27.42
C GLY A 253 -21.64 -10.03 28.22
N ILE A 254 -20.80 -8.99 28.16
CA ILE A 254 -20.98 -7.77 29.00
C ILE A 254 -21.39 -6.53 28.20
N LEU A 255 -21.18 -6.49 26.87
CA LEU A 255 -21.61 -5.35 26.04
C LEU A 255 -23.00 -5.47 25.39
N LYS A 256 -23.68 -6.63 25.50
CA LYS A 256 -25.09 -6.75 25.07
C LYS A 256 -26.12 -6.35 26.14
N LYS A 257 -25.71 -6.12 27.39
CA LYS A 257 -26.63 -5.67 28.47
C LYS A 257 -26.64 -4.16 28.72
N LYS A 258 -25.72 -3.39 28.14
CA LYS A 258 -25.70 -1.91 28.28
C LYS A 258 -26.39 -1.18 27.14
N ILE A 259 -26.44 -1.75 25.93
CA ILE A 259 -27.04 -1.07 24.77
C ILE A 259 -28.58 -1.22 24.73
N TYR A 260 -29.16 -2.17 25.48
CA TYR A 260 -30.63 -2.38 25.51
C TYR A 260 -31.37 -1.61 26.62
N LYS A 261 -30.68 -0.89 27.52
CA LYS A 261 -31.32 -0.08 28.57
C LYS A 261 -31.45 1.41 28.20
N ASP A 262 -30.61 1.91 27.31
CA ASP A 262 -30.62 3.34 26.96
C ASP A 262 -31.63 3.68 25.84
N SER A 263 -32.05 2.69 25.04
CA SER A 263 -33.08 2.85 23.99
C SER A 263 -34.52 2.71 24.48
N ILE A 264 -34.75 2.23 25.71
CA ILE A 264 -36.11 2.13 26.30
C ILE A 264 -36.46 3.37 27.16
N ASN A 265 -35.48 4.13 27.65
CA ASN A 265 -35.72 5.30 28.50
C ASN A 265 -35.83 6.65 27.77
N GLN A 266 -35.65 6.70 26.45
CA GLN A 266 -35.90 7.92 25.66
C GLN A 266 -37.31 8.01 25.05
N HIS A 267 -38.13 6.95 25.13
CA HIS A 267 -39.50 6.98 24.63
C HIS A 267 -40.59 7.32 25.68
N ASN A 268 -40.24 7.49 26.96
CA ASN A 268 -41.20 7.82 28.04
C ASN A 268 -41.01 9.23 28.64
N LYS A 269 -40.43 10.19 27.89
CA LYS A 269 -40.35 11.61 28.32
C LYS A 269 -40.91 12.62 27.30
N LYS A 270 -41.74 12.15 26.38
CA LYS A 270 -42.62 13.01 25.56
C LYS A 270 -44.01 12.39 25.44
N SER A 271 -44.75 12.43 26.53
CA SER A 271 -46.21 12.48 26.64
C SER A 271 -46.54 13.01 28.03
#